data_AF-A0A1V2NGE6-F1
#
_entry.id   AF-A0A1V2NGE6-F1
#
_cell.length_a   1.000
_cell.length_b   1.000
_cell.length_c   1.000
_cell.angle_alpha   90.00
_cell.angle_beta   90.00
_cell.angle_gamma   90.00
#
_symmetry.space_group_name_H-M   'P 1'
#
loop_
_entity.id
_entity.type
_entity.pdbx_description
1 polymer ?
#
loop_
_entity_poly.entity_id
_entity_poly.type
_entity_poly.pdbx_seq_one_letter_code
_entity_poly.pdbx_strand_id
1 'polypeptide(L)'
;MIRGVRGALLLVTAIVTALAVPAPAQAAESFVPLSGSGSTWGQNGLDVWRRDVARTDGITVNYSGTGSSAGRRDFIAQTVDFAVSDVPFQTEATSESPTPEAGMPPYEYLPLLAGGTALAYNLWIDGHRVTDLRLSGAVVAGIFAGRITRWNDPEIQADNPALTMPDQAITPVVRADGSGSSAQLTGWMADRYPSIWTSGMRSVFPHINDSFRAQNGSLGVAGYVSQDYGRGAITYVEASYAANAGLPVVKVLNDAGYYVAPTPAAASIALLAATPGPDGTLDLRRVHRSLDPRAYPISSVSYLIAPTATNRIFTAEKGRTLARFVQYAACEGQQELPGLGYGALPLPLARIVADGVSRIPGSSGTIDLDGCRNPTFAPGDTASDNLLLRTAPMPPESDRHPGPAPRADEVDGVNVSATVTASDLFQLTAPTSTSIDFGDLGRGGGEVARSLGRFSVVDDRNRLGGWSLQFSVGDFVGIDDQAARVSSTFLGITPHETTHQDGVSIADGQEAGQAVYPMILATGEPGTTTTLVGATFDADLSLRIPRDAAVGRYRSTVTLTLIGL
;
A
#
# COMPACT_ATOMS: atom_id res chain seq x y z
N MET A 1 37.64 66.41 -87.83
CA MET A 1 38.13 67.06 -86.59
C MET A 1 38.31 66.00 -85.52
N ILE A 2 39.54 65.89 -85.01
CA ILE A 2 39.94 65.60 -83.61
C ILE A 2 39.56 64.23 -82.97
N ARG A 3 40.61 63.39 -82.81
CA ARG A 3 41.13 62.62 -81.63
C ARG A 3 40.11 61.96 -80.67
N GLY A 4 40.30 60.75 -80.12
CA GLY A 4 41.44 59.83 -80.09
C GLY A 4 41.22 58.64 -79.12
N VAL A 5 41.95 57.56 -79.41
CA VAL A 5 42.57 56.48 -78.58
C VAL A 5 42.11 56.18 -77.12
N ARG A 6 42.09 54.86 -76.82
CA ARG A 6 42.41 54.09 -75.58
C ARG A 6 41.19 53.32 -75.05
N GLY A 7 41.21 52.04 -74.69
CA GLY A 7 42.26 51.03 -74.58
C GLY A 7 41.59 49.73 -74.08
N ALA A 8 42.18 48.58 -74.41
CA ALA A 8 41.66 47.26 -74.09
C ALA A 8 41.75 46.90 -72.61
N LEU A 9 40.78 46.12 -72.10
CA LEU A 9 41.00 45.17 -71.02
C LEU A 9 40.07 43.95 -71.22
N LEU A 10 40.64 42.87 -71.76
CA LEU A 10 40.04 41.54 -71.80
C LEU A 10 40.18 40.91 -70.41
N LEU A 11 39.07 40.75 -69.69
CA LEU A 11 39.01 39.84 -68.54
C LEU A 11 38.56 38.46 -69.04
N VAL A 12 39.47 37.50 -69.01
CA VAL A 12 39.17 36.07 -69.17
C VAL A 12 38.63 35.58 -67.82
N THR A 13 37.32 35.38 -67.72
CA THR A 13 36.72 34.74 -66.53
C THR A 13 36.66 33.24 -66.77
N ALA A 14 37.52 32.50 -66.08
CA ALA A 14 37.48 31.04 -66.05
C ALA A 14 36.20 30.58 -65.32
N ILE A 15 35.29 29.94 -66.06
CA ILE A 15 34.11 29.28 -65.50
C ILE A 15 34.58 27.95 -64.90
N VAL A 16 34.73 27.92 -63.58
CA VAL A 16 34.86 26.68 -62.81
C VAL A 16 33.45 26.15 -62.57
N THR A 17 33.04 25.15 -63.36
CA THR A 17 31.83 24.35 -63.07
C THR A 17 32.11 23.49 -61.84
N ALA A 18 31.71 23.98 -60.67
CA ALA A 18 31.63 23.18 -59.46
C ALA A 18 30.51 22.14 -59.64
N LEU A 19 30.89 20.87 -59.77
CA LEU A 19 29.97 19.73 -59.65
C LEU A 19 29.43 19.73 -58.22
N ALA A 20 28.22 20.28 -58.03
CA ALA A 20 27.48 20.13 -56.79
C ALA A 20 27.08 18.65 -56.66
N VAL A 21 27.83 17.90 -55.84
CA VAL A 21 27.40 16.60 -55.36
C VAL A 21 26.14 16.84 -54.53
N PRO A 22 24.96 16.31 -54.90
CA PRO A 22 23.79 16.43 -54.05
C PRO A 22 24.10 15.75 -52.72
N ALA A 23 23.95 16.49 -51.62
CA ALA A 23 23.98 15.90 -50.29
C ALA A 23 22.95 14.76 -50.25
N PRO A 24 23.26 13.61 -49.62
CA PRO A 24 22.28 12.53 -49.49
C PRO A 24 21.05 13.11 -48.79
N ALA A 25 19.89 13.04 -49.45
CA ALA A 25 18.62 13.31 -48.79
C ALA A 25 18.55 12.39 -47.56
N GLN A 26 18.46 12.96 -46.35
CA GLN A 26 18.07 12.18 -45.19
C GLN A 26 16.78 11.45 -45.56
N ALA A 27 16.83 10.12 -45.62
CA ALA A 27 15.62 9.32 -45.78
C ALA A 27 14.69 9.73 -44.64
N ALA A 28 13.50 10.23 -44.97
CA ALA A 28 12.47 10.51 -43.98
C ALA A 28 12.26 9.24 -43.16
N GLU A 29 12.30 9.37 -41.84
CA GLU A 29 12.12 8.23 -40.94
C GLU A 29 10.75 7.60 -41.22
N SER A 30 10.73 6.38 -41.75
CA SER A 30 9.49 5.73 -42.15
C SER A 30 8.88 5.02 -40.94
N PHE A 31 7.76 5.55 -40.44
CA PHE A 31 6.96 4.92 -39.39
C PHE A 31 5.88 4.01 -39.98
N VAL A 32 5.57 2.93 -39.27
CA VAL A 32 4.54 1.96 -39.67
C VAL A 32 3.33 2.05 -38.71
N PRO A 33 2.10 1.82 -39.18
CA PRO A 33 0.92 1.95 -38.31
C PRO A 33 0.96 1.01 -37.10
N LEU A 34 0.50 1.51 -35.97
CA LEU A 34 0.30 0.76 -34.74
C LEU A 34 -1.19 0.48 -34.50
N SER A 35 -1.49 -0.64 -33.88
CA SER A 35 -2.82 -0.97 -33.35
C SER A 35 -2.74 -1.20 -31.85
N GLY A 36 -3.60 -0.55 -31.07
CA GLY A 36 -3.73 -0.74 -29.64
C GLY A 36 -5.18 -0.87 -29.18
N SER A 37 -5.38 -1.45 -28.01
CA SER A 37 -6.70 -1.50 -27.36
C SER A 37 -6.62 -1.44 -25.84
N GLY A 38 -7.76 -1.21 -25.19
CA GLY A 38 -7.90 -1.36 -23.74
C GLY A 38 -8.63 -0.22 -23.06
N SER A 39 -8.01 0.37 -22.05
CA SER A 39 -8.60 1.35 -21.15
C SER A 39 -9.35 2.50 -21.83
N THR A 40 -10.63 2.64 -21.51
CA THR A 40 -11.37 3.87 -21.79
C THR A 40 -10.97 5.01 -20.84
N TRP A 41 -10.43 4.71 -19.66
CA TRP A 41 -9.99 5.71 -18.67
C TRP A 41 -8.85 6.56 -19.24
N GLY A 42 -7.90 5.98 -19.97
CA GLY A 42 -6.79 6.72 -20.59
C GLY A 42 -7.06 7.23 -22.01
N GLN A 43 -8.21 6.89 -22.60
CA GLN A 43 -8.45 7.09 -24.02
C GLN A 43 -8.44 8.57 -24.45
N ASN A 44 -8.99 9.49 -23.67
CA ASN A 44 -9.09 10.90 -24.08
C ASN A 44 -7.71 11.56 -24.19
N GLY A 45 -6.79 11.25 -23.27
CA GLY A 45 -5.39 11.69 -23.36
C GLY A 45 -4.65 11.06 -24.55
N LEU A 46 -4.83 9.76 -24.76
CA LEU A 46 -4.25 9.05 -25.89
C LEU A 46 -4.75 9.58 -27.25
N ASP A 47 -6.03 9.96 -27.31
CA ASP A 47 -6.68 10.51 -28.50
C ASP A 47 -6.08 11.86 -28.92
N VAL A 48 -5.68 12.68 -27.94
CA VAL A 48 -4.88 13.89 -28.17
C VAL A 48 -3.52 13.53 -28.76
N TRP A 49 -2.77 12.64 -28.09
CA TRP A 49 -1.42 12.30 -28.53
C TRP A 49 -1.37 11.68 -29.92
N ARG A 50 -2.26 10.73 -30.23
CA ARG A 50 -2.27 10.07 -31.55
C ARG A 50 -2.59 11.06 -32.68
N ARG A 51 -3.43 12.05 -32.42
CA ARG A 51 -3.75 13.11 -33.38
C ARG A 51 -2.54 14.01 -33.59
N ASP A 52 -1.80 14.31 -32.54
CA ASP A 52 -0.65 15.20 -32.63
C ASP A 52 0.51 14.54 -33.36
N VAL A 53 0.89 13.30 -33.02
CA VAL A 53 1.97 12.60 -33.73
C VAL A 53 1.62 12.27 -35.18
N ALA A 54 0.32 12.12 -35.51
CA ALA A 54 -0.12 12.02 -36.90
C ALA A 54 0.15 13.31 -37.68
N ARG A 55 0.06 14.48 -37.02
CA ARG A 55 0.33 15.79 -37.62
C ARG A 55 1.82 16.14 -37.67
N THR A 56 2.56 15.83 -36.60
CA THR A 56 3.98 16.24 -36.48
C THR A 56 4.93 15.24 -37.13
N ASP A 57 4.66 13.94 -36.97
CA ASP A 57 5.61 12.86 -37.30
C ASP A 57 5.05 11.95 -38.40
N GLY A 58 3.79 12.12 -38.81
CA GLY A 58 3.10 11.23 -39.75
C GLY A 58 2.79 9.84 -39.16
N ILE A 59 2.91 9.68 -37.84
CA ILE A 59 2.68 8.40 -37.15
C ILE A 59 1.18 8.10 -37.06
N THR A 60 0.79 6.90 -37.48
CA THR A 60 -0.60 6.42 -37.34
C THR A 60 -0.71 5.47 -36.15
N VAL A 61 -1.47 5.86 -35.14
CA VAL A 61 -1.82 5.03 -33.98
C VAL A 61 -3.32 4.77 -33.96
N ASN A 62 -3.71 3.55 -34.30
CA ASN A 62 -5.09 3.08 -34.17
C ASN A 62 -5.32 2.62 -32.73
N TYR A 63 -6.40 3.06 -32.12
CA TYR A 63 -6.73 2.69 -30.74
C TYR A 63 -8.22 2.42 -30.56
N SER A 64 -8.55 1.35 -29.84
CA SER A 64 -9.91 0.97 -29.48
C SER A 64 -10.09 0.89 -27.96
N GLY A 65 -10.90 1.79 -27.39
CA GLY A 65 -11.26 1.75 -25.97
C GLY A 65 -12.32 0.69 -25.70
N THR A 66 -11.88 -0.48 -25.24
CA THR A 66 -12.71 -1.67 -24.99
C THR A 66 -12.75 -2.10 -23.53
N GLY A 67 -12.07 -1.35 -22.65
CA GLY A 67 -11.86 -1.69 -21.24
C GLY A 67 -10.53 -2.41 -21.02
N SER A 68 -9.92 -2.17 -19.87
CA SER A 68 -8.56 -2.59 -19.53
C SER A 68 -8.40 -4.12 -19.55
N SER A 69 -9.43 -4.87 -19.13
CA SER A 69 -9.41 -6.33 -19.22
C SER A 69 -9.46 -6.84 -20.67
N ALA A 70 -10.15 -6.14 -21.57
CA ALA A 70 -10.17 -6.51 -22.98
C ALA A 70 -8.81 -6.24 -23.64
N GLY A 71 -8.23 -5.07 -23.41
CA GLY A 71 -6.89 -4.74 -23.93
C GLY A 71 -5.81 -5.72 -23.51
N ARG A 72 -5.80 -6.14 -22.23
CA ARG A 72 -4.89 -7.18 -21.74
C ARG A 72 -5.06 -8.52 -22.45
N ARG A 73 -6.29 -8.96 -22.69
CA ARG A 73 -6.56 -10.18 -23.47
C ARG A 73 -6.12 -10.04 -24.93
N ASP A 74 -6.37 -8.89 -25.55
CA ASP A 74 -5.98 -8.62 -26.94
C ASP A 74 -4.45 -8.64 -27.11
N PHE A 75 -3.72 -8.13 -26.11
CA PHE A 75 -2.26 -8.19 -26.02
C PHE A 75 -1.75 -9.62 -25.87
N ILE A 76 -2.31 -10.41 -24.95
CA ILE A 76 -1.98 -11.84 -24.78
C ILE A 76 -2.23 -12.60 -26.08
N ALA A 77 -3.35 -12.33 -26.75
CA ALA A 77 -3.71 -12.95 -28.03
C ALA A 77 -2.86 -12.47 -29.21
N GLN A 78 -1.99 -11.46 -29.00
CA GLN A 78 -1.19 -10.82 -30.06
C GLN A 78 -2.08 -10.37 -31.23
N THR A 79 -3.17 -9.67 -30.92
CA THR A 79 -4.07 -9.05 -31.90
C THR A 79 -3.87 -7.54 -32.03
N VAL A 80 -3.15 -6.95 -31.06
CA VAL A 80 -2.75 -5.55 -31.01
C VAL A 80 -1.26 -5.44 -30.67
N ASP A 81 -0.63 -4.38 -31.14
CA ASP A 81 0.81 -4.12 -30.97
C ASP A 81 1.17 -3.69 -29.54
N PHE A 82 0.25 -3.01 -28.87
CA PHE A 82 0.35 -2.62 -27.46
C PHE A 82 -1.04 -2.62 -26.84
N ALA A 83 -1.12 -2.64 -25.51
CA ALA A 83 -2.36 -2.41 -24.79
C ALA A 83 -2.23 -1.23 -23.83
N VAL A 84 -3.35 -0.66 -23.43
CA VAL A 84 -3.41 0.31 -22.34
C VAL A 84 -4.30 -0.25 -21.24
N SER A 85 -3.81 -0.26 -20.01
CA SER A 85 -4.52 -0.82 -18.86
C SER A 85 -4.25 0.01 -17.62
N ASP A 86 -5.29 0.26 -16.83
CA ASP A 86 -5.15 1.03 -15.57
C ASP A 86 -4.85 0.15 -14.36
N VAL A 87 -4.78 -1.16 -14.59
CA VAL A 87 -4.35 -2.17 -13.62
C VAL A 87 -3.45 -3.21 -14.28
N PRO A 88 -2.47 -3.78 -13.56
CA PRO A 88 -1.62 -4.84 -14.09
C PRO A 88 -2.41 -6.10 -14.49
N PHE A 89 -1.74 -7.00 -15.21
CA PHE A 89 -2.17 -8.39 -15.41
C PHE A 89 -2.42 -9.06 -14.05
N GLN A 90 -3.48 -9.85 -13.99
CA GLN A 90 -3.84 -10.63 -12.81
C GLN A 90 -3.13 -11.99 -12.89
N THR A 91 -1.84 -12.03 -12.58
CA THR A 91 -0.99 -13.23 -12.72
C THR A 91 -1.08 -14.21 -11.55
N GLU A 92 -1.71 -13.79 -10.45
CA GLU A 92 -1.91 -14.61 -9.26
C GLU A 92 -3.36 -15.05 -9.14
N ALA A 93 -3.55 -16.31 -8.73
CA ALA A 93 -4.88 -16.83 -8.43
C ALA A 93 -5.33 -16.22 -7.11
N THR A 94 -6.46 -15.55 -7.16
CA THR A 94 -7.10 -14.93 -5.99
C THR A 94 -8.51 -15.49 -5.87
N SER A 95 -9.13 -15.39 -4.69
CA SER A 95 -10.57 -15.69 -4.57
C SER A 95 -11.40 -14.81 -5.53
N GLU A 96 -10.80 -13.68 -5.88
CA GLU A 96 -11.27 -12.62 -6.72
C GLU A 96 -11.09 -12.86 -8.23
N SER A 97 -10.07 -13.62 -8.62
CA SER A 97 -9.69 -13.93 -9.99
C SER A 97 -9.07 -15.33 -10.02
N PRO A 98 -9.89 -16.38 -10.09
CA PRO A 98 -9.43 -17.76 -9.93
C PRO A 98 -8.68 -18.29 -11.15
N THR A 99 -8.74 -17.59 -12.28
CA THR A 99 -8.01 -17.93 -13.50
C THR A 99 -6.98 -16.85 -13.78
N PRO A 100 -5.70 -17.06 -13.40
CA PRO A 100 -4.63 -16.13 -13.69
C PRO A 100 -4.46 -15.88 -15.18
N GLU A 101 -4.17 -14.64 -15.53
CA GLU A 101 -3.73 -14.27 -16.87
C GLU A 101 -2.32 -14.84 -17.11
N ALA A 102 -2.16 -15.57 -18.22
CA ALA A 102 -0.92 -16.24 -18.59
C ALA A 102 -0.71 -16.17 -20.11
N GLY A 103 0.52 -16.49 -20.57
CA GLY A 103 0.87 -16.50 -21.99
C GLY A 103 1.18 -15.12 -22.58
N MET A 104 1.40 -14.10 -21.74
CA MET A 104 1.83 -12.77 -22.18
C MET A 104 3.15 -12.88 -22.96
N PRO A 105 3.28 -12.26 -24.15
CA PRO A 105 4.60 -12.06 -24.76
C PRO A 105 5.47 -11.18 -23.87
N PRO A 106 6.83 -11.21 -23.97
CA PRO A 106 7.70 -10.35 -23.15
C PRO A 106 7.28 -8.88 -23.24
N TYR A 107 7.12 -8.25 -22.07
CA TYR A 107 6.52 -6.93 -21.94
C TYR A 107 7.05 -6.15 -20.75
N GLU A 108 6.69 -4.88 -20.69
CA GLU A 108 6.87 -3.99 -19.54
C GLU A 108 5.68 -3.02 -19.42
N TYR A 109 5.51 -2.43 -18.23
CA TYR A 109 4.54 -1.37 -18.01
C TYR A 109 5.22 0.00 -18.07
N LEU A 110 4.63 0.91 -18.85
CA LEU A 110 5.05 2.30 -18.92
C LEU A 110 3.91 3.18 -18.38
N PRO A 111 4.02 3.80 -17.19
CA PRO A 111 2.98 4.68 -16.66
C PRO A 111 2.97 5.99 -17.46
N LEU A 112 1.98 6.21 -18.32
CA LEU A 112 1.96 7.37 -19.24
C LEU A 112 0.98 8.47 -18.85
N LEU A 113 -0.15 8.09 -18.24
CA LEU A 113 -1.21 9.03 -17.85
C LEU A 113 -1.36 9.00 -16.35
N ALA A 114 -1.23 10.16 -15.70
CA ALA A 114 -1.58 10.36 -14.30
C ALA A 114 -3.00 10.94 -14.20
N GLY A 115 -3.75 10.59 -13.15
CA GLY A 115 -5.08 11.16 -12.96
C GLY A 115 -5.81 10.65 -11.74
N GLY A 116 -6.86 11.38 -11.35
CA GLY A 116 -7.78 10.97 -10.30
C GLY A 116 -8.98 10.22 -10.89
N THR A 117 -9.37 9.10 -10.27
CA THR A 117 -10.71 8.55 -10.49
C THR A 117 -11.70 9.46 -9.77
N ALA A 118 -12.40 10.26 -10.56
CA ALA A 118 -13.38 11.25 -10.14
C ALA A 118 -14.72 10.59 -9.84
N LEU A 119 -15.35 11.01 -8.74
CA LEU A 119 -16.71 10.61 -8.41
C LEU A 119 -17.68 11.66 -8.97
N ALA A 120 -18.18 11.44 -10.18
CA ALA A 120 -19.08 12.37 -10.85
C ALA A 120 -20.52 12.12 -10.42
N TYR A 121 -21.29 13.18 -10.16
CA TYR A 121 -22.65 13.05 -9.63
C TYR A 121 -23.63 14.04 -10.25
N ASN A 122 -24.92 13.76 -10.06
CA ASN A 122 -26.01 14.62 -10.49
C ASN A 122 -27.01 14.81 -9.34
N LEU A 123 -26.65 15.64 -8.36
CA LEU A 123 -27.45 15.93 -7.16
C LEU A 123 -28.05 17.32 -7.24
N TRP A 124 -29.32 17.45 -6.87
CA TRP A 124 -30.05 18.71 -6.85
C TRP A 124 -30.73 18.91 -5.50
N ILE A 125 -30.69 20.14 -4.98
CA ILE A 125 -31.36 20.56 -3.76
C ILE A 125 -32.16 21.81 -4.11
N ASP A 126 -33.47 21.79 -3.84
CA ASP A 126 -34.38 22.92 -4.09
C ASP A 126 -34.28 23.53 -5.50
N GLY A 127 -34.09 22.69 -6.52
CA GLY A 127 -33.98 23.13 -7.92
C GLY A 127 -32.62 23.69 -8.32
N HIS A 128 -31.62 23.65 -7.43
CA HIS A 128 -30.23 24.00 -7.71
C HIS A 128 -29.33 22.78 -7.74
N ARG A 129 -28.42 22.73 -8.70
CA ARG A 129 -27.45 21.65 -8.79
C ARG A 129 -26.36 21.84 -7.75
N VAL A 130 -26.08 20.80 -6.98
CA VAL A 130 -24.96 20.79 -6.05
C VAL A 130 -23.67 20.68 -6.85
N THR A 131 -22.69 21.54 -6.57
CA THR A 131 -21.40 21.57 -7.27
C THR A 131 -20.19 21.39 -6.35
N ASP A 132 -20.40 21.40 -5.03
CA ASP A 132 -19.33 21.35 -4.02
C ASP A 132 -19.57 20.24 -2.99
N LEU A 133 -20.10 19.10 -3.44
CA LEU A 133 -20.31 17.92 -2.61
C LEU A 133 -18.99 17.38 -2.07
N ARG A 134 -18.96 17.14 -0.77
CA ARG A 134 -17.82 16.57 -0.03
C ARG A 134 -18.20 15.19 0.47
N LEU A 135 -17.31 14.22 0.35
CA LEU A 135 -17.50 12.90 0.97
C LEU A 135 -16.19 12.41 1.56
N SER A 136 -16.27 11.83 2.75
CA SER A 136 -15.21 11.01 3.33
C SER A 136 -15.12 9.69 2.56
N GLY A 137 -13.95 9.05 2.58
CA GLY A 137 -13.80 7.82 1.83
C GLY A 137 -14.61 6.64 2.39
N ALA A 138 -14.93 6.65 3.69
CA ALA A 138 -15.85 5.68 4.30
C ALA A 138 -17.27 5.83 3.72
N VAL A 139 -17.75 7.06 3.54
CA VAL A 139 -19.04 7.35 2.89
C VAL A 139 -19.03 6.92 1.43
N VAL A 140 -17.94 7.19 0.69
CA VAL A 140 -17.78 6.69 -0.69
C VAL A 140 -17.88 5.16 -0.72
N ALA A 141 -17.15 4.47 0.16
CA ALA A 141 -17.19 3.01 0.25
C ALA A 141 -18.59 2.50 0.63
N GLY A 142 -19.27 3.19 1.56
CA GLY A 142 -20.64 2.87 1.98
C GLY A 142 -21.65 2.98 0.85
N ILE A 143 -21.55 4.01 0.01
CA ILE A 143 -22.40 4.20 -1.18
C ILE A 143 -22.18 3.05 -2.17
N PHE A 144 -20.92 2.77 -2.54
CA PHE A 144 -20.62 1.75 -3.55
C PHE A 144 -20.76 0.31 -3.03
N ALA A 145 -20.74 0.09 -1.71
CA ALA A 145 -21.11 -1.17 -1.07
C ALA A 145 -22.64 -1.33 -0.87
N GLY A 146 -23.43 -0.30 -1.18
CA GLY A 146 -24.89 -0.31 -1.02
C GLY A 146 -25.39 -0.19 0.43
N ARG A 147 -24.52 0.23 1.36
CA ARG A 147 -24.89 0.49 2.77
C ARG A 147 -25.55 1.85 2.95
N ILE A 148 -25.03 2.86 2.25
CA ILE A 148 -25.61 4.21 2.21
C ILE A 148 -26.45 4.33 0.95
N THR A 149 -27.76 4.51 1.12
CA THR A 149 -28.74 4.39 0.02
C THR A 149 -29.50 5.68 -0.29
N ARG A 150 -29.36 6.71 0.55
CA ARG A 150 -30.05 8.00 0.41
C ARG A 150 -29.11 9.17 0.68
N TRP A 151 -29.33 10.30 0.01
CA TRP A 151 -28.47 11.48 0.10
C TRP A 151 -28.56 12.20 1.46
N ASN A 152 -29.67 12.05 2.18
CA ASN A 152 -29.84 12.56 3.55
C ASN A 152 -29.32 11.63 4.64
N ASP A 153 -28.52 10.61 4.28
CA ASP A 153 -27.87 9.77 5.27
C ASP A 153 -27.04 10.63 6.25
N PRO A 154 -27.10 10.36 7.58
CA PRO A 154 -26.38 11.13 8.58
C PRO A 154 -24.88 11.28 8.30
N GLU A 155 -24.23 10.28 7.71
CA GLU A 155 -22.79 10.35 7.41
C GLU A 155 -22.51 11.32 6.24
N ILE A 156 -23.36 11.34 5.21
CA ILE A 156 -23.28 12.32 4.11
C ILE A 156 -23.56 13.74 4.65
N GLN A 157 -24.55 13.88 5.53
CA GLN A 157 -24.90 15.16 6.13
C GLN A 157 -23.77 15.71 7.02
N ALA A 158 -23.04 14.83 7.72
CA ALA A 158 -21.88 15.21 8.53
C ALA A 158 -20.72 15.78 7.69
N ASP A 159 -20.49 15.24 6.50
CA ASP A 159 -19.49 15.77 5.55
C ASP A 159 -19.92 17.11 4.92
N ASN A 160 -21.22 17.46 4.97
CA ASN A 160 -21.79 18.62 4.28
C ASN A 160 -22.72 19.45 5.19
N PRO A 161 -22.25 19.99 6.32
CA PRO A 161 -23.09 20.65 7.33
C PRO A 161 -23.81 21.92 6.82
N ALA A 162 -23.32 22.52 5.73
CA ALA A 162 -23.93 23.70 5.11
C ALA A 162 -25.06 23.37 4.12
N LEU A 163 -25.24 22.09 3.75
CA LEU A 163 -26.28 21.65 2.82
C LEU A 163 -27.40 20.96 3.60
N THR A 164 -28.65 21.25 3.27
CA THR A 164 -29.79 20.44 3.72
C THR A 164 -29.99 19.31 2.73
N MET A 165 -29.49 18.12 3.07
CA MET A 165 -29.51 17.00 2.14
C MET A 165 -30.93 16.51 1.84
N PRO A 166 -31.25 16.20 0.57
CA PRO A 166 -32.60 15.80 0.18
C PRO A 166 -32.85 14.33 0.52
N ASP A 167 -34.10 13.99 0.85
CA ASP A 167 -34.55 12.59 1.00
C ASP A 167 -34.70 11.90 -0.36
N GLN A 168 -33.59 11.82 -1.09
CA GLN A 168 -33.47 11.26 -2.43
C GLN A 168 -32.63 9.98 -2.40
N ALA A 169 -33.12 8.93 -3.07
CA ALA A 169 -32.36 7.70 -3.25
C ALA A 169 -31.09 7.95 -4.07
N ILE A 170 -29.99 7.33 -3.65
CA ILE A 170 -28.73 7.31 -4.40
C ILE A 170 -28.81 6.23 -5.47
N THR A 171 -28.42 6.56 -6.70
CA THR A 171 -28.31 5.58 -7.79
C THR A 171 -26.84 5.44 -8.20
N PRO A 172 -26.10 4.45 -7.67
CA PRO A 172 -24.75 4.17 -8.14
C PRO A 172 -24.77 3.66 -9.58
N VAL A 173 -24.02 4.32 -10.46
CA VAL A 173 -23.86 3.93 -11.86
C VAL A 173 -22.45 3.37 -12.04
N VAL A 174 -22.36 2.09 -12.37
CA VAL A 174 -21.12 1.31 -12.36
C VAL A 174 -20.81 0.76 -13.74
N ARG A 175 -19.58 0.29 -13.94
CA ARG A 175 -19.14 -0.28 -15.22
C ARG A 175 -19.61 -1.72 -15.36
N ALA A 176 -20.26 -2.03 -16.48
CA ALA A 176 -20.67 -3.39 -16.84
C ALA A 176 -19.52 -4.22 -17.47
N ASP A 177 -18.53 -3.55 -18.05
CA ASP A 177 -17.37 -4.15 -18.70
C ASP A 177 -16.15 -4.29 -17.78
N GLY A 178 -15.15 -5.07 -18.22
CA GLY A 178 -13.88 -5.25 -17.53
C GLY A 178 -13.04 -3.97 -17.55
N SER A 179 -13.18 -3.17 -16.49
CA SER A 179 -12.75 -1.78 -16.40
C SER A 179 -11.63 -1.60 -15.38
N GLY A 180 -10.56 -0.91 -15.78
CA GLY A 180 -9.53 -0.50 -14.84
C GLY A 180 -10.01 0.57 -13.86
N SER A 181 -10.98 1.43 -14.23
CA SER A 181 -11.60 2.38 -13.29
C SER A 181 -12.35 1.67 -12.16
N SER A 182 -13.03 0.55 -12.46
CA SER A 182 -13.65 -0.30 -11.44
C SER A 182 -12.59 -0.91 -10.53
N ALA A 183 -11.52 -1.43 -11.11
CA ALA A 183 -10.44 -2.04 -10.34
C ALA A 183 -9.72 -1.01 -9.45
N GLN A 184 -9.48 0.21 -9.93
CA GLN A 184 -8.91 1.30 -9.13
C GLN A 184 -9.82 1.67 -7.95
N LEU A 185 -11.12 1.93 -8.19
CA LEU A 185 -12.03 2.28 -7.11
C LEU A 185 -12.19 1.14 -6.09
N THR A 186 -12.45 -0.08 -6.57
CA THR A 186 -12.68 -1.24 -5.69
C THR A 186 -11.41 -1.70 -4.99
N GLY A 187 -10.24 -1.58 -5.62
CA GLY A 187 -8.94 -1.81 -5.01
C GLY A 187 -8.65 -0.79 -3.91
N TRP A 188 -8.89 0.50 -4.17
CA TRP A 188 -8.81 1.55 -3.15
C TRP A 188 -9.76 1.30 -1.98
N MET A 189 -11.01 0.92 -2.24
CA MET A 189 -11.97 0.57 -1.18
C MET A 189 -11.56 -0.68 -0.40
N ALA A 190 -11.04 -1.71 -1.06
CA ALA A 190 -10.57 -2.93 -0.41
C ALA A 190 -9.36 -2.68 0.50
N ASP A 191 -8.46 -1.79 0.07
CA ASP A 191 -7.24 -1.45 0.81
C ASP A 191 -7.50 -0.45 1.95
N ARG A 192 -8.33 0.57 1.73
CA ARG A 192 -8.63 1.62 2.73
C ARG A 192 -9.76 1.21 3.66
N TYR A 193 -10.80 0.57 3.16
CA TYR A 193 -12.04 0.32 3.90
C TYR A 193 -12.44 -1.17 3.90
N PRO A 194 -11.57 -2.10 4.31
CA PRO A 194 -11.83 -3.55 4.23
C PRO A 194 -13.04 -4.01 5.06
N SER A 195 -13.42 -3.26 6.10
CA SER A 195 -14.64 -3.54 6.90
C SER A 195 -15.94 -3.12 6.19
N ILE A 196 -15.84 -2.25 5.17
CA ILE A 196 -16.96 -1.78 4.36
C ILE A 196 -17.03 -2.55 3.04
N TRP A 197 -15.91 -2.63 2.33
CA TRP A 197 -15.79 -3.30 1.05
C TRP A 197 -14.99 -4.60 1.15
N THR A 198 -15.72 -5.72 1.14
CA THR A 198 -15.13 -7.07 1.31
C THR A 198 -14.96 -7.83 -0.01
N SER A 199 -15.34 -7.22 -1.14
CA SER A 199 -15.28 -7.88 -2.45
C SER A 199 -13.89 -7.85 -3.11
N GLY A 200 -12.89 -7.26 -2.45
CA GLY A 200 -11.55 -7.10 -3.00
C GLY A 200 -11.51 -6.22 -4.25
N MET A 201 -10.39 -6.24 -4.97
CA MET A 201 -10.24 -5.53 -6.24
C MET A 201 -11.00 -6.24 -7.37
N ARG A 202 -11.76 -5.49 -8.16
CA ARG A 202 -12.72 -6.01 -9.15
C ARG A 202 -12.65 -5.22 -10.45
N SER A 203 -12.21 -5.85 -11.54
CA SER A 203 -12.27 -5.23 -12.88
C SER A 203 -13.70 -5.12 -13.40
N VAL A 204 -14.55 -6.11 -13.12
CA VAL A 204 -16.00 -6.02 -13.33
C VAL A 204 -16.63 -5.70 -12.00
N PHE A 205 -17.34 -4.58 -11.90
CA PHE A 205 -17.96 -4.17 -10.65
C PHE A 205 -19.03 -5.21 -10.25
N PRO A 206 -19.01 -5.74 -9.00
CA PRO A 206 -19.95 -6.78 -8.61
C PRO A 206 -21.38 -6.24 -8.56
N HIS A 207 -22.35 -7.11 -8.86
CA HIS A 207 -23.75 -6.77 -8.65
C HIS A 207 -24.05 -6.67 -7.15
N ILE A 208 -24.33 -5.46 -6.67
CA ILE A 208 -24.66 -5.21 -5.26
C ILE A 208 -26.16 -5.43 -5.01
N ASN A 209 -27.02 -4.71 -5.73
CA ASN A 209 -28.48 -4.85 -5.68
C ASN A 209 -29.13 -4.09 -6.86
N ASP A 210 -30.46 -4.17 -6.96
CA ASP A 210 -31.26 -3.61 -8.05
C ASP A 210 -31.29 -2.07 -8.13
N SER A 211 -30.75 -1.35 -7.14
CA SER A 211 -30.61 0.11 -7.21
C SER A 211 -29.44 0.56 -8.08
N PHE A 212 -28.47 -0.33 -8.34
CA PHE A 212 -27.29 -0.03 -9.14
C PHE A 212 -27.66 -0.07 -10.64
N ARG A 213 -26.96 0.73 -11.45
CA ARG A 213 -27.13 0.75 -12.91
C ARG A 213 -25.80 0.50 -13.57
N ALA A 214 -25.74 -0.52 -14.42
CA ALA A 214 -24.51 -0.87 -15.11
C ALA A 214 -24.51 -0.29 -16.53
N GLN A 215 -23.40 0.34 -16.95
CA GLN A 215 -23.21 0.87 -18.30
C GLN A 215 -21.82 0.49 -18.83
N ASN A 216 -21.68 0.38 -20.15
CA ASN A 216 -20.40 0.09 -20.78
C ASN A 216 -19.54 1.35 -20.96
N GLY A 217 -18.26 1.26 -20.64
CA GLY A 217 -17.28 2.31 -20.89
C GLY A 217 -17.45 3.55 -20.01
N SER A 218 -16.42 4.40 -19.97
CA SER A 218 -16.46 5.67 -19.23
C SER A 218 -17.53 6.62 -19.77
N LEU A 219 -17.73 6.65 -21.10
CA LEU A 219 -18.75 7.47 -21.76
C LEU A 219 -20.16 7.04 -21.38
N GLY A 220 -20.44 5.72 -21.30
CA GLY A 220 -21.76 5.22 -20.95
C GLY A 220 -22.16 5.56 -19.53
N VAL A 221 -21.26 5.38 -18.56
CA VAL A 221 -21.55 5.71 -17.16
C VAL A 221 -21.69 7.21 -16.94
N ALA A 222 -20.80 8.05 -17.49
CA ALA A 222 -20.91 9.51 -17.39
C ALA A 222 -22.15 10.04 -18.11
N GLY A 223 -22.43 9.49 -19.29
CA GLY A 223 -23.60 9.83 -20.11
C GLY A 223 -24.92 9.52 -19.39
N TYR A 224 -25.01 8.41 -18.66
CA TYR A 224 -26.19 8.09 -17.85
C TYR A 224 -26.39 9.13 -16.73
N VAL A 225 -25.33 9.46 -15.99
CA VAL A 225 -25.40 10.40 -14.86
C VAL A 225 -25.78 11.80 -15.31
N SER A 226 -25.34 12.23 -16.51
CA SER A 226 -25.62 13.58 -17.02
C SER A 226 -27.06 13.81 -17.49
N GLN A 227 -27.87 12.77 -17.67
CA GLN A 227 -29.26 12.92 -18.09
C GLN A 227 -30.16 13.40 -16.94
N ASP A 228 -31.31 13.99 -17.29
CA ASP A 228 -32.32 14.43 -16.31
C ASP A 228 -32.88 13.27 -15.46
N TYR A 229 -33.02 12.07 -16.03
CA TYR A 229 -33.41 10.88 -15.27
C TYR A 229 -32.31 10.38 -14.33
N GLY A 230 -31.07 10.85 -14.53
CA GLY A 230 -29.90 10.53 -13.71
C GLY A 230 -29.81 11.37 -12.42
N ARG A 231 -30.83 12.18 -12.09
CA ARG A 231 -30.86 12.92 -10.82
C ARG A 231 -30.79 11.96 -9.63
N GLY A 232 -29.86 12.23 -8.71
CA GLY A 232 -29.52 11.40 -7.56
C GLY A 232 -28.45 10.35 -7.86
N ALA A 233 -27.96 10.27 -9.10
CA ALA A 233 -26.94 9.31 -9.48
C ALA A 233 -25.51 9.78 -9.17
N ILE A 234 -24.64 8.81 -8.94
CA ILE A 234 -23.20 8.98 -8.73
C ILE A 234 -22.45 7.86 -9.49
N THR A 235 -21.33 8.19 -10.12
CA THR A 235 -20.47 7.24 -10.82
C THR A 235 -19.00 7.51 -10.52
N TYR A 236 -18.13 6.65 -11.02
CA TYR A 236 -16.67 6.80 -11.00
C TYR A 236 -16.14 6.78 -12.42
N VAL A 237 -15.41 7.82 -12.79
CA VAL A 237 -14.82 7.99 -14.12
C VAL A 237 -13.48 8.68 -14.02
N GLU A 238 -12.70 8.62 -15.08
CA GLU A 238 -11.59 9.55 -15.22
C GLU A 238 -12.14 11.00 -15.32
N ALA A 239 -11.42 11.96 -14.72
CA ALA A 239 -11.87 13.34 -14.56
C ALA A 239 -12.26 14.03 -15.89
N SER A 240 -11.58 13.74 -17.01
CA SER A 240 -11.92 14.27 -18.32
C SER A 240 -13.31 13.88 -18.79
N TYR A 241 -13.82 12.69 -18.46
CA TYR A 241 -15.18 12.30 -18.80
C TYR A 241 -16.22 13.08 -17.99
N ALA A 242 -15.95 13.34 -16.72
CA ALA A 242 -16.83 14.17 -15.89
C ALA A 242 -16.86 15.62 -16.44
N ALA A 243 -15.69 16.17 -16.77
CA ALA A 243 -15.57 17.51 -17.36
C ALA A 243 -16.31 17.61 -18.71
N ASN A 244 -16.10 16.66 -19.62
CA ASN A 244 -16.76 16.61 -20.93
C ASN A 244 -18.29 16.48 -20.81
N ALA A 245 -18.77 15.76 -19.80
CA ALA A 245 -20.20 15.62 -19.51
C ALA A 245 -20.78 16.80 -18.70
N GLY A 246 -19.95 17.80 -18.34
CA GLY A 246 -20.36 18.93 -17.50
C GLY A 246 -20.83 18.50 -16.11
N LEU A 247 -20.29 17.42 -15.56
CA LEU A 247 -20.67 16.89 -14.25
C LEU A 247 -19.77 17.47 -13.14
N PRO A 248 -20.33 17.93 -12.01
CA PRO A 248 -19.53 18.17 -10.83
C PRO A 248 -18.99 16.86 -10.29
N VAL A 249 -17.87 16.96 -9.58
CA VAL A 249 -17.14 15.83 -8.99
C VAL A 249 -17.03 16.03 -7.49
N VAL A 250 -17.07 14.95 -6.74
CA VAL A 250 -16.94 14.99 -5.28
C VAL A 250 -15.52 15.45 -4.90
N LYS A 251 -15.43 16.30 -3.88
CA LYS A 251 -14.19 16.49 -3.13
C LYS A 251 -14.05 15.40 -2.07
N VAL A 252 -13.01 14.59 -2.16
CA VAL A 252 -12.82 13.44 -1.27
C VAL A 252 -11.86 13.82 -0.14
N LEU A 253 -12.23 13.49 1.10
CA LEU A 253 -11.39 13.71 2.27
C LEU A 253 -10.09 12.89 2.17
N ASN A 254 -8.94 13.56 2.27
CA ASN A 254 -7.63 12.92 2.33
C ASN A 254 -7.10 12.81 3.77
N ASP A 255 -6.02 12.05 3.95
CA ASP A 255 -5.42 11.76 5.26
C ASP A 255 -4.73 12.97 5.92
N ALA A 256 -4.57 14.07 5.16
CA ALA A 256 -4.12 15.37 5.66
C ALA A 256 -5.27 16.24 6.18
N GLY A 257 -6.53 15.77 6.08
CA GLY A 257 -7.70 16.46 6.61
C GLY A 257 -8.29 17.52 5.68
N TYR A 258 -8.15 17.36 4.36
CA TYR A 258 -8.75 18.24 3.36
C TYR A 258 -9.66 17.46 2.41
N TYR A 259 -10.81 18.03 2.07
CA TYR A 259 -11.64 17.56 0.97
C TYR A 259 -11.04 18.07 -0.36
N VAL A 260 -10.43 17.16 -1.12
CA VAL A 260 -9.68 17.51 -2.34
C VAL A 260 -10.43 17.03 -3.58
N ALA A 261 -10.53 17.89 -4.59
CA ALA A 261 -11.07 17.52 -5.91
C ALA A 261 -10.00 16.79 -6.76
N PRO A 262 -10.39 15.94 -7.73
CA PRO A 262 -9.49 15.22 -8.64
C PRO A 262 -8.87 16.14 -9.70
N THR A 263 -8.21 17.23 -9.29
CA THR A 263 -7.52 18.13 -10.22
C THR A 263 -6.25 17.49 -10.76
N PRO A 264 -5.78 17.87 -11.97
CA PRO A 264 -4.51 17.44 -12.53
C PRO A 264 -3.34 17.52 -11.53
N ALA A 265 -3.17 18.67 -10.88
CA ALA A 265 -2.09 18.90 -9.93
C ALA A 265 -2.22 18.02 -8.68
N ALA A 266 -3.43 17.87 -8.13
CA ALA A 266 -3.68 17.03 -6.96
C ALA A 266 -3.36 15.55 -7.22
N ALA A 267 -3.68 15.06 -8.43
CA ALA A 267 -3.35 13.71 -8.84
C ALA A 267 -1.84 13.50 -9.01
N SER A 268 -1.16 14.41 -9.70
CA SER A 268 0.30 14.35 -9.86
C SER A 268 1.04 14.45 -8.52
N ILE A 269 0.57 15.29 -7.59
CA ILE A 269 1.15 15.39 -6.24
C ILE A 269 1.01 14.06 -5.49
N ALA A 270 -0.18 13.46 -5.49
CA ALA A 270 -0.39 12.18 -4.82
C ALA A 270 0.58 11.09 -5.35
N LEU A 271 0.81 11.08 -6.66
CA LEU A 271 1.67 10.09 -7.33
C LEU A 271 3.18 10.25 -7.04
N LEU A 272 3.62 11.34 -6.42
CA LEU A 272 4.98 11.44 -5.89
C LEU A 272 5.26 10.39 -4.80
N ALA A 273 4.22 9.89 -4.14
CA ALA A 273 4.33 8.86 -3.12
C ALA A 273 4.31 7.41 -3.67
N ALA A 274 4.17 7.22 -4.99
CA ALA A 274 4.15 5.89 -5.59
C ALA A 274 5.49 5.16 -5.44
N THR A 275 5.44 3.86 -5.14
CA THR A 275 6.65 3.02 -5.08
C THR A 275 6.78 2.21 -6.38
N PRO A 276 7.86 2.36 -7.15
CA PRO A 276 8.03 1.61 -8.40
C PRO A 276 8.37 0.14 -8.15
N GLY A 277 7.75 -0.74 -8.93
CA GLY A 277 8.06 -2.16 -9.06
C GLY A 277 9.09 -2.44 -10.16
N PRO A 278 9.64 -3.67 -10.22
CA PRO A 278 10.74 -4.02 -11.13
C PRO A 278 10.35 -4.04 -12.62
N ASP A 279 9.06 -4.16 -12.93
CA ASP A 279 8.50 -4.23 -14.29
C ASP A 279 7.80 -2.92 -14.73
N GLY A 280 7.96 -1.86 -13.94
CA GLY A 280 7.32 -0.56 -14.18
C GLY A 280 5.91 -0.41 -13.60
N THR A 281 5.37 -1.45 -12.95
CA THR A 281 4.16 -1.30 -12.13
C THR A 281 4.42 -0.39 -10.93
N LEU A 282 3.36 0.18 -10.35
CA LEU A 282 3.44 1.03 -9.17
C LEU A 282 2.62 0.44 -8.03
N ASP A 283 3.20 0.39 -6.84
CA ASP A 283 2.45 0.25 -5.60
C ASP A 283 1.91 1.63 -5.19
N LEU A 284 0.57 1.73 -5.19
CA LEU A 284 -0.15 2.97 -4.93
C LEU A 284 -0.61 3.11 -3.48
N ARG A 285 -0.34 2.15 -2.57
CA ARG A 285 -0.82 2.22 -1.17
C ARG A 285 -0.45 3.51 -0.44
N ARG A 286 0.76 4.02 -0.71
CA ARG A 286 1.26 5.31 -0.18
C ARG A 286 0.64 6.53 -0.88
N VAL A 287 0.26 6.41 -2.15
CA VAL A 287 -0.49 7.43 -2.89
C VAL A 287 -1.85 7.65 -2.23
N HIS A 288 -2.52 6.55 -1.88
CA HIS A 288 -3.84 6.55 -1.22
C HIS A 288 -3.80 6.96 0.27
N ARG A 289 -2.61 7.08 0.86
CA ARG A 289 -2.33 7.50 2.25
C ARG A 289 -1.43 8.75 2.33
N SER A 290 -1.42 9.56 1.27
CA SER A 290 -0.56 10.73 1.24
C SER A 290 -0.97 11.73 2.32
N LEU A 291 0.02 12.17 3.11
CA LEU A 291 -0.15 13.23 4.11
C LEU A 291 0.08 14.63 3.52
N ASP A 292 0.27 14.75 2.20
CA ASP A 292 0.29 16.05 1.53
C ASP A 292 -1.14 16.59 1.42
N PRO A 293 -1.45 17.78 1.98
CA PRO A 293 -2.79 18.39 1.91
C PRO A 293 -3.35 18.49 0.50
N ARG A 294 -2.50 18.59 -0.53
CA ARG A 294 -2.90 18.75 -1.93
C ARG A 294 -3.29 17.44 -2.60
N ALA A 295 -2.97 16.29 -2.01
CA ALA A 295 -3.10 14.99 -2.66
C ALA A 295 -4.57 14.56 -2.77
N TYR A 296 -4.97 14.12 -3.97
CA TYR A 296 -6.27 13.47 -4.18
C TYR A 296 -6.17 11.97 -3.85
N PRO A 297 -7.03 11.40 -2.99
CA PRO A 297 -6.82 10.06 -2.42
C PRO A 297 -7.12 8.90 -3.39
N ILE A 298 -7.87 9.13 -4.48
CA ILE A 298 -8.19 8.11 -5.51
C ILE A 298 -7.38 8.37 -6.79
N SER A 299 -6.10 8.75 -6.62
CA SER A 299 -5.17 8.99 -7.72
C SER A 299 -4.52 7.69 -8.20
N SER A 300 -4.29 7.59 -9.49
CA SER A 300 -3.70 6.40 -10.12
C SER A 300 -3.03 6.76 -11.45
N VAL A 301 -2.52 5.75 -12.15
CA VAL A 301 -1.95 5.86 -13.49
C VAL A 301 -2.64 4.91 -14.45
N SER A 302 -2.54 5.22 -15.75
CA SER A 302 -2.79 4.26 -16.82
C SER A 302 -1.46 3.87 -17.46
N TYR A 303 -1.26 2.56 -17.62
CA TYR A 303 -0.05 1.98 -18.18
C TYR A 303 -0.24 1.68 -19.66
N LEU A 304 0.75 2.03 -20.47
CA LEU A 304 0.96 1.37 -21.75
C LEU A 304 1.75 0.08 -21.49
N ILE A 305 1.22 -1.04 -21.96
CA ILE A 305 1.87 -2.36 -21.93
C ILE A 305 2.64 -2.50 -23.25
N ALA A 306 3.96 -2.34 -23.18
CA ALA A 306 4.85 -2.34 -24.34
C ALA A 306 5.53 -3.70 -24.50
N PRO A 307 5.63 -4.26 -25.72
CA PRO A 307 6.45 -5.44 -25.95
C PRO A 307 7.94 -5.14 -25.80
N THR A 308 8.67 -6.00 -25.10
CA THR A 308 10.13 -5.93 -24.93
C THR A 308 10.89 -6.92 -25.83
N ALA A 309 10.15 -7.67 -26.65
CA ALA A 309 10.69 -8.54 -27.68
C ALA A 309 9.80 -8.52 -28.92
N THR A 310 10.37 -8.80 -30.09
CA THR A 310 9.58 -9.01 -31.30
C THR A 310 8.72 -10.27 -31.17
N ASN A 311 7.54 -10.27 -31.78
CA ASN A 311 6.64 -11.40 -31.78
C ASN A 311 5.95 -11.56 -33.14
N ARG A 312 4.89 -12.38 -33.21
CA ARG A 312 4.15 -12.68 -34.44
C ARG A 312 3.66 -11.43 -35.19
N ILE A 313 3.29 -10.37 -34.47
CA ILE A 313 2.70 -9.16 -35.05
C ILE A 313 3.53 -7.89 -34.79
N PHE A 314 4.44 -7.93 -33.81
CA PHE A 314 5.25 -6.80 -33.38
C PHE A 314 6.70 -6.94 -33.86
N THR A 315 7.08 -6.09 -34.81
CA THR A 315 8.43 -6.04 -35.41
C THR A 315 9.26 -4.91 -34.82
N ALA A 316 10.57 -4.88 -35.10
CA ALA A 316 11.43 -3.76 -34.70
C ALA A 316 11.02 -2.42 -35.36
N GLU A 317 10.37 -2.43 -36.53
CA GLU A 317 9.85 -1.20 -37.16
C GLU A 317 8.63 -0.66 -36.40
N LYS A 318 7.75 -1.55 -35.94
CA LYS A 318 6.64 -1.19 -35.05
C LYS A 318 7.17 -0.69 -33.72
N GLY A 319 8.17 -1.36 -33.14
CA GLY A 319 8.76 -0.91 -31.88
C GLY A 319 9.50 0.41 -31.99
N ARG A 320 10.15 0.74 -33.13
CA ARG A 320 10.63 2.10 -33.41
C ARG A 320 9.50 3.13 -33.40
N THR A 321 8.38 2.81 -34.06
CA THR A 321 7.20 3.69 -34.08
C THR A 321 6.60 3.86 -32.68
N LEU A 322 6.52 2.77 -31.89
CA LEU A 322 6.00 2.80 -30.53
C LEU A 322 6.92 3.60 -29.60
N ALA A 323 8.24 3.40 -29.69
CA ALA A 323 9.21 4.16 -28.91
C ALA A 323 9.11 5.66 -29.20
N ARG A 324 8.96 6.05 -30.47
CA ARG A 324 8.76 7.46 -30.84
C ARG A 324 7.44 8.03 -30.30
N PHE A 325 6.36 7.25 -30.39
CA PHE A 325 5.06 7.64 -29.82
C PHE A 325 5.14 7.83 -28.30
N VAL A 326 5.79 6.89 -27.59
CA VAL A 326 5.97 6.99 -26.13
C VAL A 326 6.87 8.16 -25.76
N GLN A 327 7.91 8.45 -26.55
CA GLN A 327 8.75 9.63 -26.34
C GLN A 327 7.92 10.92 -26.40
N TYR A 328 7.09 11.08 -27.44
CA TYR A 328 6.17 12.22 -27.52
C TYR A 328 5.24 12.25 -26.31
N ALA A 329 4.61 11.12 -25.98
CA ALA A 329 3.66 11.02 -24.88
C ALA A 329 4.28 11.38 -23.52
N ALA A 330 5.52 10.96 -23.25
CA ALA A 330 6.24 11.23 -22.01
C ALA A 330 6.75 12.67 -21.88
N CYS A 331 6.88 13.37 -23.02
CA CYS A 331 7.47 14.70 -23.11
C CYS A 331 6.44 15.71 -23.60
N GLU A 332 6.44 16.08 -24.88
CA GLU A 332 5.58 17.12 -25.44
C GLU A 332 4.10 16.90 -25.16
N GLY A 333 3.63 15.65 -25.23
CA GLY A 333 2.24 15.28 -24.99
C GLY A 333 1.74 15.57 -23.58
N GLN A 334 2.64 15.75 -22.60
CA GLN A 334 2.26 16.05 -21.21
C GLN A 334 1.70 17.46 -21.03
N GLN A 335 1.97 18.39 -21.97
CA GLN A 335 1.54 19.79 -21.87
C GLN A 335 0.02 19.97 -21.98
N GLU A 336 -0.66 19.15 -22.79
CA GLU A 336 -2.10 19.29 -23.05
C GLU A 336 -2.98 18.56 -22.02
N LEU A 337 -2.39 17.59 -21.29
CA LEU A 337 -3.11 16.74 -20.35
C LEU A 337 -3.90 17.50 -19.28
N PRO A 338 -3.35 18.54 -18.61
CA PRO A 338 -4.10 19.26 -17.59
C PRO A 338 -5.38 19.91 -18.11
N GLY A 339 -5.38 20.36 -19.37
CA GLY A 339 -6.57 20.94 -20.01
C GLY A 339 -7.70 19.95 -20.23
N LEU A 340 -7.40 18.64 -20.23
CA LEU A 340 -8.38 17.57 -20.32
C LEU A 340 -8.84 17.09 -18.94
N GLY A 341 -8.07 17.33 -17.87
CA GLY A 341 -8.34 16.79 -16.54
C GLY A 341 -7.36 15.69 -16.07
N TYR A 342 -6.37 15.33 -16.90
CA TYR A 342 -5.29 14.42 -16.51
C TYR A 342 -4.17 15.17 -15.81
N GLY A 343 -3.53 14.53 -14.84
CA GLY A 343 -2.24 14.96 -14.32
C GLY A 343 -1.14 14.70 -15.32
N ALA A 344 -0.17 15.61 -15.42
CA ALA A 344 1.09 15.33 -16.09
C ALA A 344 1.98 14.46 -15.19
N LEU A 345 2.81 13.61 -15.79
CA LEU A 345 3.67 12.68 -15.08
C LEU A 345 4.71 13.42 -14.23
N PRO A 346 4.74 13.21 -12.90
CA PRO A 346 5.80 13.76 -12.08
C PRO A 346 7.15 13.08 -12.40
N LEU A 347 8.25 13.80 -12.15
CA LEU A 347 9.60 13.39 -12.54
C LEU A 347 9.97 11.94 -12.16
N PRO A 348 9.67 11.41 -10.95
CA PRO A 348 9.98 10.02 -10.62
C PRO A 348 9.31 9.01 -11.57
N LEU A 349 8.10 9.29 -12.03
CA LEU A 349 7.38 8.39 -12.93
C LEU A 349 7.83 8.57 -14.38
N ALA A 350 8.13 9.80 -14.79
CA ALA A 350 8.71 10.06 -16.12
C ALA A 350 10.03 9.31 -16.32
N ARG A 351 10.84 9.14 -15.26
CA ARG A 351 12.07 8.33 -15.30
C ARG A 351 11.81 6.84 -15.60
N ILE A 352 10.77 6.26 -15.01
CA ILE A 352 10.37 4.86 -15.28
C ILE A 352 10.07 4.69 -16.78
N VAL A 353 9.35 5.64 -17.37
CA VAL A 353 9.03 5.63 -18.80
C VAL A 353 10.29 5.81 -19.65
N ALA A 354 11.14 6.76 -19.29
CA ALA A 354 12.38 7.06 -20.00
C ALA A 354 13.32 5.85 -20.07
N ASP A 355 13.46 5.11 -18.97
CA ASP A 355 14.26 3.90 -18.89
C ASP A 355 13.61 2.75 -19.64
N GLY A 356 12.29 2.60 -19.50
CA GLY A 356 11.52 1.53 -20.13
C GLY A 356 11.56 1.57 -21.65
N VAL A 357 11.42 2.74 -22.26
CA VAL A 357 11.43 2.89 -23.74
C VAL A 357 12.65 2.28 -24.42
N SER A 358 13.80 2.23 -23.74
CA SER A 358 15.01 1.60 -24.27
C SER A 358 14.89 0.07 -24.48
N ARG A 359 13.95 -0.59 -23.81
CA ARG A 359 13.71 -2.04 -23.90
C ARG A 359 12.75 -2.41 -25.04
N ILE A 360 12.12 -1.43 -25.68
CA ILE A 360 11.26 -1.67 -26.85
C ILE A 360 12.14 -2.02 -28.06
N PRO A 361 11.89 -3.15 -28.76
CA PRO A 361 12.64 -3.53 -29.96
C PRO A 361 12.66 -2.41 -31.02
N GLY A 362 13.85 -2.01 -31.46
CA GLY A 362 14.02 -0.95 -32.46
C GLY A 362 14.03 0.48 -31.90
N SER A 363 13.96 0.65 -30.56
CA SER A 363 14.23 1.91 -29.88
C SER A 363 15.67 2.39 -30.10
N SER A 364 15.88 3.71 -30.11
CA SER A 364 17.18 4.35 -30.27
C SER A 364 17.89 4.69 -28.95
N GLY A 365 17.28 4.37 -27.81
CA GLY A 365 17.86 4.63 -26.48
C GLY A 365 16.81 5.05 -25.44
N THR A 366 17.29 5.65 -24.36
CA THR A 366 16.44 6.23 -23.31
C THR A 366 15.93 7.62 -23.71
N ILE A 367 14.87 8.09 -23.05
CA ILE A 367 14.37 9.45 -23.23
C ILE A 367 15.22 10.43 -22.41
N ASP A 368 15.69 11.51 -23.04
CA ASP A 368 16.33 12.63 -22.34
C ASP A 368 15.27 13.55 -21.71
N LEU A 369 15.07 13.41 -20.41
CA LEU A 369 14.06 14.18 -19.66
C LEU A 369 14.42 15.67 -19.51
N ASP A 370 15.70 16.05 -19.59
CA ASP A 370 16.08 17.47 -19.55
C ASP A 370 15.68 18.18 -20.86
N GLY A 371 15.54 17.45 -21.95
CA GLY A 371 14.98 17.95 -23.21
C GLY A 371 13.45 18.01 -23.22
N CYS A 372 12.76 17.42 -22.24
CA CYS A 372 11.32 17.23 -22.27
C CYS A 372 10.55 18.45 -21.76
N ARG A 373 9.49 18.81 -22.50
CA ARG A 373 8.54 19.83 -22.05
C ARG A 373 7.46 19.17 -21.21
N ASN A 374 7.63 19.15 -19.88
CA ASN A 374 6.62 18.66 -18.94
C ASN A 374 6.23 19.76 -17.94
N PRO A 375 4.94 19.99 -17.62
CA PRO A 375 4.53 21.05 -16.70
C PRO A 375 4.83 20.74 -15.22
N THR A 376 5.35 19.57 -14.88
CA THR A 376 5.63 19.13 -13.49
C THR A 376 7.10 19.12 -13.12
N PHE A 377 8.01 19.24 -14.09
CA PHE A 377 9.45 19.33 -13.84
C PHE A 377 10.16 20.14 -14.92
N ALA A 378 11.30 20.72 -14.56
CA ALA A 378 12.20 21.48 -15.43
C ALA A 378 13.61 20.84 -15.44
N PRO A 379 14.47 21.21 -16.39
CA PRO A 379 15.85 20.71 -16.43
C PRO A 379 16.58 20.94 -15.12
N GLY A 380 17.23 19.91 -14.60
CA GLY A 380 17.94 19.95 -13.31
C GLY A 380 17.08 19.78 -12.05
N ASP A 381 15.75 19.61 -12.18
CA ASP A 381 14.90 19.26 -11.04
C ASP A 381 15.25 17.88 -10.45
N THR A 382 14.96 17.72 -9.15
CA THR A 382 15.15 16.47 -8.41
C THR A 382 13.82 15.87 -7.95
N ALA A 383 13.85 14.64 -7.43
CA ALA A 383 12.64 14.01 -6.90
C ALA A 383 12.03 14.79 -5.71
N SER A 384 12.85 15.43 -4.88
CA SER A 384 12.43 16.18 -3.69
C SER A 384 12.26 17.68 -3.90
N ASP A 385 12.76 18.22 -5.02
CA ASP A 385 12.61 19.62 -5.39
C ASP A 385 12.37 19.71 -6.91
N ASN A 386 11.09 19.85 -7.28
CA ASN A 386 10.64 19.94 -8.66
C ASN A 386 9.53 20.97 -8.83
N LEU A 387 9.28 21.36 -10.09
CA LEU A 387 8.30 22.38 -10.45
C LEU A 387 6.91 22.10 -9.88
N LEU A 388 6.46 20.85 -9.87
CA LEU A 388 5.16 20.46 -9.31
C LEU A 388 5.08 20.77 -7.81
N LEU A 389 6.09 20.40 -7.01
CA LEU A 389 6.10 20.70 -5.58
C LEU A 389 6.07 22.21 -5.29
N ARG A 390 6.71 23.02 -6.15
CA ARG A 390 6.79 24.48 -6.02
C ARG A 390 5.51 25.21 -6.48
N THR A 391 4.74 24.62 -7.39
CA THR A 391 3.62 25.33 -8.07
C THR A 391 2.24 24.74 -7.79
N ALA A 392 2.14 23.49 -7.32
CA ALA A 392 0.86 22.88 -7.02
C ALA A 392 0.12 23.66 -5.92
N PRO A 393 -1.12 24.13 -6.18
CA PRO A 393 -1.85 24.97 -5.26
C PRO A 393 -2.27 24.18 -4.01
N MET A 394 -2.25 24.84 -2.86
CA MET A 394 -2.86 24.33 -1.63
C MET A 394 -4.39 24.28 -1.77
N PRO A 395 -5.07 23.29 -1.19
CA PRO A 395 -6.52 23.35 -1.07
C PRO A 395 -6.94 24.59 -0.25
N PRO A 396 -8.10 25.18 -0.53
CA PRO A 396 -8.66 26.25 0.30
C PRO A 396 -8.84 25.80 1.75
N GLU A 397 -8.65 26.70 2.73
CA GLU A 397 -8.93 26.40 4.14
C GLU A 397 -10.40 26.02 4.38
N SER A 398 -11.32 26.52 3.54
CA SER A 398 -12.73 26.12 3.58
C SER A 398 -12.96 24.64 3.30
N ASP A 399 -12.03 23.98 2.61
CA ASP A 399 -12.05 22.55 2.32
C ASP A 399 -11.38 21.72 3.43
N ARG A 400 -10.85 22.35 4.48
CA ARG A 400 -10.33 21.64 5.64
C ARG A 400 -11.46 21.01 6.43
N HIS A 401 -11.30 19.73 6.77
CA HIS A 401 -12.21 19.04 7.65
C HIS A 401 -12.09 19.61 9.07
N PRO A 402 -13.20 19.96 9.74
CA PRO A 402 -13.18 20.64 11.04
C PRO A 402 -12.73 19.75 12.21
N GLY A 403 -12.73 18.42 12.05
CA GLY A 403 -12.22 17.44 13.02
C GLY A 403 -10.83 16.89 12.67
N PRO A 404 -10.26 15.98 13.49
CA PRO A 404 -9.16 15.14 13.02
C PRO A 404 -9.62 14.38 11.77
N ALA A 405 -8.75 14.29 10.76
CA ALA A 405 -9.08 13.56 9.54
C ALA A 405 -9.38 12.09 9.90
N PRO A 406 -10.54 11.51 9.55
CA PRO A 406 -10.78 10.09 9.70
C PRO A 406 -9.83 9.37 8.73
N ARG A 407 -8.70 8.86 9.24
CA ARG A 407 -7.80 8.05 8.43
C ARG A 407 -8.27 6.61 8.51
N ALA A 408 -8.46 5.97 7.38
CA ALA A 408 -9.02 4.61 7.36
C ALA A 408 -8.09 3.56 8.01
N ASP A 409 -6.80 3.90 8.16
CA ASP A 409 -5.74 3.16 8.83
C ASP A 409 -5.43 3.65 10.26
N GLU A 410 -5.93 4.82 10.65
CA GLU A 410 -5.85 5.34 12.01
C GLU A 410 -7.23 5.12 12.61
N VAL A 411 -7.35 4.02 13.34
CA VAL A 411 -8.62 3.65 13.94
C VAL A 411 -8.99 4.72 14.98
N ASP A 412 -9.84 5.66 14.60
CA ASP A 412 -10.62 6.48 15.54
C ASP A 412 -11.16 5.51 16.57
N GLY A 413 -10.82 5.76 17.84
CA GLY A 413 -10.97 4.84 18.96
C GLY A 413 -12.12 3.88 18.75
N VAL A 414 -11.77 2.63 18.41
CA VAL A 414 -12.72 1.52 18.44
C VAL A 414 -13.41 1.60 19.80
N ASN A 415 -14.73 1.51 19.84
CA ASN A 415 -15.35 0.94 21.04
C ASN A 415 -14.83 -0.48 21.17
N VAL A 416 -13.65 -0.63 21.78
CA VAL A 416 -13.10 -1.90 22.20
C VAL A 416 -13.90 -2.29 23.42
N SER A 417 -15.00 -3.00 23.22
CA SER A 417 -15.41 -3.92 24.27
C SER A 417 -14.51 -5.15 24.15
N ALA A 418 -13.40 -5.12 24.86
CA ALA A 418 -12.79 -6.36 25.32
C ALA A 418 -13.58 -6.79 26.55
N THR A 419 -14.08 -8.02 26.57
CA THR A 419 -14.33 -8.65 27.87
C THR A 419 -12.94 -8.85 28.47
N VAL A 420 -12.57 -8.00 29.42
CA VAL A 420 -11.45 -8.30 30.32
C VAL A 420 -11.90 -9.50 31.15
N THR A 421 -11.58 -10.70 30.68
CA THR A 421 -11.61 -11.89 31.53
C THR A 421 -10.32 -11.87 32.34
N ALA A 422 -10.23 -10.96 33.31
CA ALA A 422 -9.33 -11.25 34.42
C ALA A 422 -9.87 -12.52 35.05
N SER A 423 -9.10 -13.59 34.97
CA SER A 423 -9.40 -14.80 35.71
C SER A 423 -9.27 -14.57 37.23
N ASP A 424 -8.71 -13.41 37.62
CA ASP A 424 -8.23 -13.06 38.95
C ASP A 424 -7.32 -14.15 39.51
N LEU A 425 -6.61 -14.84 38.60
CA LEU A 425 -5.87 -16.04 38.92
C LEU A 425 -4.52 -15.66 39.51
N PHE A 426 -4.33 -16.08 40.75
CA PHE A 426 -3.05 -16.04 41.44
C PHE A 426 -2.70 -17.47 41.86
N GLN A 427 -1.85 -18.12 41.08
CA GLN A 427 -1.63 -19.55 41.20
C GLN A 427 -0.15 -19.89 41.13
N LEU A 428 0.28 -20.75 42.07
CA LEU A 428 1.51 -21.51 41.98
C LEU A 428 1.16 -22.94 41.55
N THR A 429 1.74 -23.40 40.44
CA THR A 429 1.69 -24.80 40.04
C THR A 429 2.97 -25.47 40.51
N ALA A 430 2.85 -26.42 41.44
CA ALA A 430 3.98 -27.15 42.00
C ALA A 430 4.63 -28.10 40.97
N PRO A 431 5.89 -28.54 41.20
CA PRO A 431 6.55 -29.54 40.38
C PRO A 431 5.75 -30.84 40.28
N THR A 432 5.76 -31.47 39.11
CA THR A 432 5.10 -32.77 38.88
C THR A 432 5.73 -33.93 39.64
N SER A 433 6.97 -33.78 40.13
CA SER A 433 7.63 -34.81 40.95
C SER A 433 7.25 -34.66 42.42
N THR A 434 6.67 -35.71 43.01
CA THR A 434 6.24 -35.72 44.42
C THR A 434 7.35 -36.05 45.42
N SER A 435 8.56 -36.39 44.94
CA SER A 435 9.73 -36.70 45.78
C SER A 435 11.04 -36.60 45.02
N ILE A 436 12.10 -36.15 45.69
CA ILE A 436 13.46 -36.07 45.14
C ILE A 436 14.35 -37.00 45.95
N ASP A 437 14.97 -37.97 45.27
CA ASP A 437 15.88 -38.92 45.89
C ASP A 437 17.34 -38.60 45.51
N PHE A 438 18.15 -38.30 46.53
CA PHE A 438 19.58 -38.05 46.38
C PHE A 438 20.40 -39.34 46.36
N GLY A 439 19.81 -40.49 46.69
CA GLY A 439 20.48 -41.78 46.78
C GLY A 439 21.43 -41.89 47.98
N ASP A 440 22.35 -42.86 47.92
CA ASP A 440 23.33 -43.10 48.98
C ASP A 440 24.45 -42.05 48.95
N LEU A 441 24.53 -41.23 50.00
CA LEU A 441 25.52 -40.17 50.13
C LEU A 441 26.56 -40.48 51.21
N GLY A 442 27.84 -40.29 50.89
CA GLY A 442 28.94 -40.45 51.84
C GLY A 442 29.13 -39.25 52.76
N ARG A 443 29.40 -39.48 54.05
CA ARG A 443 29.71 -38.42 55.03
C ARG A 443 30.97 -37.65 54.62
N GLY A 444 30.86 -36.33 54.52
CA GLY A 444 31.95 -35.46 54.03
C GLY A 444 32.33 -35.67 52.56
N GLY A 445 31.49 -36.38 51.79
CA GLY A 445 31.65 -36.59 50.35
C GLY A 445 31.37 -35.33 49.53
N GLY A 446 31.45 -35.48 48.20
CA GLY A 446 31.11 -34.44 47.24
C GLY A 446 29.61 -34.10 47.25
N GLU A 447 29.30 -32.92 46.73
CA GLU A 447 27.93 -32.44 46.55
C GLU A 447 27.20 -33.24 45.47
N VAL A 448 25.95 -33.61 45.73
CA VAL A 448 25.11 -34.33 44.76
C VAL A 448 23.93 -33.46 44.37
N ALA A 449 23.80 -33.19 43.07
CA ALA A 449 22.74 -32.34 42.53
C ALA A 449 21.53 -33.15 42.02
N ARG A 450 20.33 -32.59 42.20
CA ARG A 450 19.05 -33.08 41.68
C ARG A 450 18.17 -31.88 41.33
N SER A 451 17.44 -31.94 40.23
CA SER A 451 16.45 -30.89 39.89
C SER A 451 15.24 -30.99 40.83
N LEU A 452 14.75 -29.82 41.27
CA LEU A 452 13.49 -29.65 42.01
C LEU A 452 12.29 -29.97 41.12
N GLY A 453 12.44 -29.74 39.81
CA GLY A 453 11.43 -29.92 38.79
C GLY A 453 10.67 -28.63 38.53
N ARG A 454 10.08 -28.55 37.33
CA ARG A 454 9.43 -27.36 36.81
C ARG A 454 8.20 -26.93 37.63
N PHE A 455 8.15 -25.67 38.04
CA PHE A 455 6.98 -25.03 38.65
C PHE A 455 6.64 -23.72 37.93
N SER A 456 5.41 -23.23 38.08
CA SER A 456 4.98 -21.99 37.42
C SER A 456 4.16 -21.07 38.31
N VAL A 457 4.31 -19.76 38.08
CA VAL A 457 3.56 -18.70 38.76
C VAL A 457 2.71 -17.95 37.73
N VAL A 458 1.40 -17.98 37.93
CA VAL A 458 0.43 -17.17 37.19
C VAL A 458 -0.05 -16.05 38.11
N ASP A 459 0.17 -14.80 37.69
CA ASP A 459 -0.41 -13.60 38.30
C ASP A 459 -1.14 -12.79 37.22
N ASP A 460 -2.45 -13.03 37.15
CA ASP A 460 -3.44 -12.35 36.32
C ASP A 460 -4.50 -11.68 37.22
N ARG A 461 -4.10 -11.26 38.42
CA ARG A 461 -4.99 -10.57 39.38
C ARG A 461 -5.44 -9.23 38.82
N ASN A 462 -6.64 -8.82 39.22
CA ASN A 462 -7.17 -7.49 38.92
C ASN A 462 -6.34 -6.35 39.53
N ARG A 463 -5.57 -6.63 40.59
CA ARG A 463 -4.62 -5.70 41.22
C ARG A 463 -3.25 -6.35 41.30
N LEU A 464 -2.34 -5.88 40.46
CA LEU A 464 -0.97 -6.36 40.37
C LEU A 464 -0.08 -5.66 41.41
N GLY A 465 -0.22 -6.03 42.68
CA GLY A 465 0.58 -5.50 43.78
C GLY A 465 2.04 -6.00 43.80
N GLY A 466 2.39 -6.92 42.90
CA GLY A 466 3.63 -7.69 42.92
C GLY A 466 3.48 -8.98 43.72
N TRP A 467 4.49 -9.83 43.66
CA TRP A 467 4.53 -11.09 44.40
C TRP A 467 5.96 -11.54 44.68
N SER A 468 6.11 -12.42 45.66
CA SER A 468 7.36 -13.13 45.94
C SER A 468 7.10 -14.63 46.07
N LEU A 469 7.94 -15.43 45.43
CA LEU A 469 7.94 -16.88 45.60
C LEU A 469 9.02 -17.27 46.60
N GLN A 470 8.60 -17.74 47.76
CA GLN A 470 9.47 -18.16 48.85
C GLN A 470 9.74 -19.66 48.81
N PHE A 471 10.99 -20.07 48.98
CA PHE A 471 11.41 -21.44 49.19
C PHE A 471 11.85 -21.65 50.63
N SER A 472 11.39 -22.75 51.22
CA SER A 472 11.83 -23.17 52.55
C SER A 472 12.00 -24.68 52.59
N VAL A 473 12.91 -25.13 53.45
CA VAL A 473 13.17 -26.55 53.67
C VAL A 473 13.39 -26.78 55.16
N GLY A 474 12.82 -27.85 55.69
CA GLY A 474 13.04 -28.26 57.07
C GLY A 474 14.42 -28.90 57.26
N ASP A 475 14.87 -28.99 58.50
CA ASP A 475 16.01 -29.86 58.80
C ASP A 475 15.68 -31.30 58.42
N PHE A 476 16.69 -32.01 57.91
CA PHE A 476 16.57 -33.42 57.57
C PHE A 476 16.43 -34.24 58.85
N VAL A 477 15.35 -35.00 58.94
CA VAL A 477 15.01 -35.84 60.10
C VAL A 477 15.26 -37.29 59.76
N GLY A 478 15.97 -38.01 60.65
CA GLY A 478 16.15 -39.45 60.53
C GLY A 478 14.81 -40.18 60.49
N ILE A 479 14.65 -41.13 59.57
CA ILE A 479 13.44 -41.95 59.43
C ILE A 479 13.39 -42.98 60.55
N ASP A 480 14.49 -43.71 60.73
CA ASP A 480 14.60 -44.80 61.70
C ASP A 480 14.92 -44.28 63.12
N ASP A 481 15.55 -43.10 63.21
CA ASP A 481 15.80 -42.37 64.46
C ASP A 481 15.30 -40.91 64.33
N GLN A 482 14.15 -40.65 64.97
CA GLN A 482 13.52 -39.33 64.97
C GLN A 482 14.26 -38.31 65.85
N ALA A 483 15.36 -38.64 66.53
CA ALA A 483 16.25 -37.68 67.19
C ALA A 483 17.42 -37.23 66.30
N ALA A 484 17.79 -38.01 65.28
CA ALA A 484 18.85 -37.66 64.34
C ALA A 484 18.43 -36.49 63.43
N ARG A 485 19.28 -35.46 63.32
CA ARG A 485 19.04 -34.25 62.53
C ARG A 485 20.26 -33.90 61.69
N VAL A 486 20.03 -33.47 60.44
CA VAL A 486 21.02 -32.77 59.62
C VAL A 486 20.42 -31.43 59.23
N SER A 487 21.18 -30.34 59.42
CA SER A 487 20.67 -28.99 59.17
C SER A 487 20.32 -28.80 57.70
N SER A 488 19.21 -28.11 57.45
CA SER A 488 18.76 -27.65 56.14
C SER A 488 19.81 -26.83 55.38
N THR A 489 20.72 -26.16 56.09
CA THR A 489 21.79 -25.35 55.47
C THR A 489 22.70 -26.14 54.54
N PHE A 490 22.76 -27.47 54.70
CA PHE A 490 23.52 -28.38 53.85
C PHE A 490 22.88 -28.71 52.50
N LEU A 491 21.68 -28.17 52.24
CA LEU A 491 21.04 -28.17 50.93
C LEU A 491 21.27 -26.81 50.26
N GLY A 492 22.02 -26.78 49.17
CA GLY A 492 22.12 -25.65 48.25
C GLY A 492 20.98 -25.64 47.22
N ILE A 493 20.78 -24.49 46.58
CA ILE A 493 19.74 -24.29 45.57
C ILE A 493 20.19 -23.26 44.54
N THR A 494 20.00 -23.56 43.26
CA THR A 494 20.27 -22.66 42.14
C THR A 494 19.00 -22.53 41.28
N PRO A 495 18.20 -21.47 41.45
CA PRO A 495 17.00 -21.27 40.65
C PRO A 495 17.36 -20.79 39.24
N HIS A 496 16.54 -21.15 38.27
CA HIS A 496 16.66 -20.65 36.90
C HIS A 496 15.30 -20.53 36.22
N GLU A 497 15.20 -19.55 35.32
CA GLU A 497 13.99 -19.36 34.52
C GLU A 497 14.03 -20.28 33.30
N THR A 498 12.90 -20.90 33.00
CA THR A 498 12.73 -21.72 31.79
C THR A 498 11.89 -21.00 30.73
N THR A 499 11.08 -20.01 31.13
CA THR A 499 10.34 -19.13 30.23
C THR A 499 10.26 -17.76 30.87
N HIS A 500 10.88 -16.78 30.20
CA HIS A 500 10.98 -15.41 30.68
C HIS A 500 9.63 -14.67 30.61
N GLN A 501 9.30 -13.92 31.65
CA GLN A 501 8.19 -12.96 31.67
C GLN A 501 8.68 -11.59 32.15
N ASP A 502 8.19 -10.53 31.50
CA ASP A 502 8.57 -9.16 31.84
C ASP A 502 8.22 -8.82 33.29
N GLY A 503 9.16 -8.20 34.01
CA GLY A 503 9.00 -7.83 35.42
C GLY A 503 9.16 -8.99 36.40
N VAL A 504 9.61 -10.16 35.95
CA VAL A 504 10.02 -11.27 36.81
C VAL A 504 11.53 -11.23 37.03
N SER A 505 11.95 -11.37 38.28
CA SER A 505 13.36 -11.47 38.69
C SER A 505 13.61 -12.74 39.48
N ILE A 506 14.81 -13.32 39.35
CA ILE A 506 15.23 -14.54 40.04
C ILE A 506 16.41 -14.21 40.97
N ALA A 507 16.43 -14.85 42.14
CA ALA A 507 17.50 -14.70 43.11
C ALA A 507 18.76 -15.48 42.72
N ASP A 508 19.92 -15.03 43.22
CA ASP A 508 21.15 -15.79 43.10
C ASP A 508 21.06 -17.13 43.87
N GLY A 509 21.78 -18.13 43.37
CA GLY A 509 21.87 -19.44 44.01
C GLY A 509 22.63 -19.39 45.35
N GLN A 510 22.34 -20.36 46.22
CA GLN A 510 23.00 -20.53 47.51
C GLN A 510 23.73 -21.88 47.58
N GLU A 511 24.98 -21.88 48.01
CA GLU A 511 25.81 -23.09 48.09
C GLU A 511 25.47 -23.97 49.31
N ALA A 512 25.63 -25.29 49.15
CA ALA A 512 25.42 -26.25 50.22
C ALA A 512 26.38 -26.02 51.41
N GLY A 513 25.81 -25.81 52.59
CA GLY A 513 26.52 -25.48 53.83
C GLY A 513 26.54 -23.98 54.16
N GLN A 514 26.10 -23.13 53.24
CA GLN A 514 25.95 -21.67 53.43
C GLN A 514 24.51 -21.19 53.23
N ALA A 515 23.61 -22.07 52.82
CA ALA A 515 22.24 -21.72 52.51
C ALA A 515 21.45 -21.28 53.76
N VAL A 516 20.62 -20.25 53.59
CA VAL A 516 19.74 -19.66 54.61
C VAL A 516 18.31 -19.74 54.11
N TYR A 517 17.45 -20.40 54.90
CA TYR A 517 16.05 -20.60 54.60
C TYR A 517 15.15 -19.96 55.67
N PRO A 518 13.96 -19.42 55.31
CA PRO A 518 13.44 -19.33 53.94
C PRO A 518 14.18 -18.29 53.08
N MET A 519 14.17 -18.49 51.76
CA MET A 519 14.69 -17.52 50.78
C MET A 519 13.64 -17.17 49.73
N ILE A 520 13.76 -16.00 49.11
CA ILE A 520 12.96 -15.65 47.93
C ILE A 520 13.67 -16.22 46.71
N LEU A 521 12.98 -17.05 45.91
CA LEU A 521 13.51 -17.59 44.65
C LEU A 521 13.26 -16.66 43.48
N ALA A 522 12.07 -16.05 43.44
CA ALA A 522 11.67 -15.16 42.37
C ALA A 522 10.69 -14.10 42.88
N THR A 523 10.64 -12.96 42.20
CA THR A 523 9.70 -11.88 42.46
C THR A 523 9.04 -11.39 41.18
N GLY A 524 7.79 -10.98 41.26
CA GLY A 524 7.12 -10.19 40.24
C GLY A 524 6.97 -8.74 40.69
N GLU A 525 7.36 -7.80 39.84
CA GLU A 525 7.25 -6.37 40.12
C GLU A 525 5.79 -5.89 40.20
N PRO A 526 5.48 -4.87 41.02
CA PRO A 526 4.17 -4.24 41.01
C PRO A 526 3.84 -3.69 39.61
N GLY A 527 2.61 -3.91 39.16
CA GLY A 527 2.12 -3.46 37.86
C GLY A 527 2.45 -4.39 36.68
N THR A 528 3.14 -5.50 36.90
CA THR A 528 3.44 -6.49 35.85
C THR A 528 2.60 -7.75 36.01
N THR A 529 2.24 -8.39 34.89
CA THR A 529 1.46 -9.63 34.86
C THR A 529 2.26 -10.72 34.17
N THR A 530 2.18 -11.95 34.66
CA THR A 530 2.73 -13.10 33.93
C THR A 530 1.74 -13.66 32.90
N THR A 531 0.57 -13.05 32.77
CA THR A 531 -0.59 -13.49 31.99
C THR A 531 -1.02 -14.92 32.34
N LEU A 532 -2.04 -15.47 31.66
CA LEU A 532 -2.38 -16.89 31.78
C LEU A 532 -1.28 -17.84 31.25
N VAL A 533 -0.27 -17.31 30.56
CA VAL A 533 0.90 -18.10 30.09
C VAL A 533 1.79 -18.51 31.27
N GLY A 534 1.91 -17.65 32.29
CA GLY A 534 2.69 -17.89 33.50
C GLY A 534 4.21 -17.73 33.31
N ALA A 535 4.90 -17.41 34.40
CA ALA A 535 6.35 -17.49 34.50
C ALA A 535 6.72 -18.90 34.96
N THR A 536 7.68 -19.54 34.29
CA THR A 536 8.01 -20.94 34.54
C THR A 536 9.46 -21.09 34.95
N PHE A 537 9.69 -21.80 36.05
CA PHE A 537 10.97 -21.93 36.72
C PHE A 537 11.33 -23.39 36.94
N ASP A 538 12.61 -23.63 37.20
CA ASP A 538 13.12 -24.86 37.80
C ASP A 538 14.27 -24.46 38.76
N ALA A 539 14.74 -25.38 39.58
CA ALA A 539 15.85 -25.13 40.49
C ALA A 539 16.68 -26.40 40.69
N ASP A 540 18.00 -26.28 40.61
CA ASP A 540 18.88 -27.38 40.95
C ASP A 540 19.16 -27.37 42.45
N LEU A 541 18.80 -28.46 43.13
CA LEU A 541 19.09 -28.69 44.54
C LEU A 541 20.38 -29.47 44.69
N SER A 542 21.21 -29.09 45.65
CA SER A 542 22.50 -29.73 45.83
C SER A 542 22.76 -30.07 47.30
N LEU A 543 23.02 -31.34 47.59
CA LEU A 543 23.10 -31.83 48.99
C LEU A 543 24.51 -32.28 49.34
N ARG A 544 25.01 -31.82 50.48
CA ARG A 544 26.30 -32.23 51.04
C ARG A 544 26.16 -32.72 52.49
N ILE A 545 26.49 -33.99 52.75
CA ILE A 545 26.35 -34.57 54.09
C ILE A 545 27.53 -34.18 54.99
N PRO A 546 27.30 -33.59 56.19
CA PRO A 546 28.36 -33.24 57.10
C PRO A 546 29.05 -34.48 57.69
N ARG A 547 30.33 -34.34 58.06
CA ARG A 547 31.18 -35.47 58.49
C ARG A 547 30.67 -36.14 59.77
N ASP A 548 30.00 -35.38 60.63
CA ASP A 548 29.49 -35.78 61.94
C ASP A 548 28.01 -36.24 61.91
N ALA A 549 27.35 -36.26 60.75
CA ALA A 549 26.00 -36.81 60.62
C ALA A 549 25.93 -38.27 61.11
N ALA A 550 24.83 -38.64 61.77
CA ALA A 550 24.57 -40.05 62.12
C ALA A 550 24.25 -40.86 60.85
N VAL A 551 24.61 -42.14 60.82
CA VAL A 551 24.23 -43.03 59.70
C VAL A 551 22.76 -43.37 59.80
N GLY A 552 22.02 -43.19 58.71
CA GLY A 552 20.60 -43.52 58.64
C GLY A 552 19.96 -42.92 57.41
N ARG A 553 18.68 -43.25 57.20
CA ARG A 553 17.87 -42.60 56.15
C ARG A 553 17.28 -41.32 56.71
N TYR A 554 17.25 -40.27 55.90
CA TYR A 554 16.72 -38.97 56.29
C TYR A 554 15.63 -38.52 55.32
N ARG A 555 14.72 -37.68 55.82
CA ARG A 555 13.72 -36.98 55.00
C ARG A 555 13.63 -35.52 55.40
N SER A 556 13.34 -34.66 54.44
CA SER A 556 12.96 -33.27 54.67
C SER A 556 11.74 -32.93 53.83
N THR A 557 11.10 -31.80 54.13
CA THR A 557 9.99 -31.24 53.37
C THR A 557 10.41 -29.91 52.79
N VAL A 558 10.31 -29.79 51.46
CA VAL A 558 10.45 -28.53 50.73
C VAL A 558 9.07 -27.90 50.59
N THR A 559 8.98 -26.59 50.85
CA THR A 559 7.75 -25.81 50.69
C THR A 559 8.03 -24.59 49.82
N LEU A 560 7.29 -24.50 48.71
CA LEU A 560 7.19 -23.29 47.88
C LEU A 560 5.93 -22.53 48.28
N THR A 561 6.09 -21.25 48.62
CA THR A 561 4.99 -20.37 49.04
C THR A 561 4.96 -19.16 48.12
N LEU A 562 3.90 -19.04 47.33
CA LEU A 562 3.65 -17.84 46.54
C LEU A 562 2.90 -16.82 47.42
N ILE A 563 3.46 -15.62 47.55
CA ILE A 563 2.93 -14.54 48.39
C ILE A 563 2.62 -13.34 47.50
N GLY A 564 1.38 -12.89 47.50
CA GLY A 564 0.99 -11.63 46.86
C GLY A 564 1.28 -10.44 47.77
N LEU A 565 1.79 -9.35 47.20
CA LEU A 565 2.09 -8.10 47.90
C LEU A 565 0.93 -7.09 47.85
#